data_AF-A0A960XN08-F1
#
_entry.id   AF-A0A960XN08-F1
#
_cell.length_a   1.000
_cell.length_b   1.000
_cell.length_c   1.000
_cell.angle_alpha   90.00
_cell.angle_beta   90.00
_cell.angle_gamma   90.00
#
_symmetry.space_group_name_H-M   'P 1'
#
loop_
_entity.id
_entity.type
_entity.pdbx_description
1 polymer ?
#
loop_
_entity_poly.entity_id
_entity_poly.type
_entity_poly.pdbx_seq_one_letter_code
_entity_poly.pdbx_strand_id
1 'polypeptide(L)'
;MVVTARNFAGSYYDPDRLPTIEYPEKRQKLPENSRSFPMLIFDGEDPEAGLRCVACKICEKECPPQCIYIVAERDSRGKAVRHPKIFDLDISVCMACQICVEV
;
A
#
# COMPACT_ATOMS: atom_id res chain seq x y z
N MET A 1 -25.99 -17.23 -34.91
CA MET A 1 -25.77 -15.77 -35.09
C MET A 1 -26.77 -14.88 -34.33
N VAL A 2 -28.01 -15.31 -34.06
CA VAL A 2 -29.01 -14.50 -33.31
C VAL A 2 -28.53 -14.08 -31.91
N VAL A 3 -27.88 -14.98 -31.17
CA VAL A 3 -27.34 -14.69 -29.83
C VAL A 3 -26.23 -13.64 -29.89
N THR A 4 -25.33 -13.75 -30.89
CA THR A 4 -24.25 -12.78 -31.12
C THR A 4 -24.79 -11.39 -31.44
N ALA A 5 -25.78 -11.29 -32.32
CA ALA A 5 -26.42 -10.02 -32.68
C ALA A 5 -27.15 -9.38 -31.49
N ARG A 6 -27.85 -10.18 -30.68
CA ARG A 6 -28.52 -9.71 -29.46
C ARG A 6 -27.53 -9.16 -28.44
N ASN A 7 -26.40 -9.86 -28.24
CA ASN A 7 -25.37 -9.41 -27.30
C ASN A 7 -24.65 -8.16 -27.82
N PHE A 8 -24.37 -8.07 -29.12
CA PHE A 8 -23.76 -6.89 -29.74
C PHE A 8 -24.66 -5.65 -29.60
N ALA A 9 -25.93 -5.75 -30.00
CA ALA A 9 -26.88 -4.65 -29.87
C ALA A 9 -27.10 -4.26 -28.39
N GLY A 10 -27.22 -5.24 -27.50
CA GLY A 10 -27.35 -4.99 -26.06
C GLY A 10 -26.14 -4.24 -25.49
N SER A 11 -24.92 -4.61 -25.86
CA SER A 11 -23.69 -3.99 -25.34
C SER A 11 -23.44 -2.58 -25.92
N TYR A 12 -23.99 -2.27 -27.09
CA TYR A 12 -23.84 -0.95 -27.71
C TYR A 12 -24.74 0.12 -27.06
N TYR A 13 -25.92 -0.26 -26.58
CA TYR A 13 -26.91 0.68 -26.03
C TYR A 13 -27.00 0.68 -24.49
N ASP A 14 -26.54 -0.39 -23.83
CA ASP A 14 -26.61 -0.53 -22.38
C ASP A 14 -25.19 -0.63 -21.79
N PRO A 15 -24.67 0.47 -21.19
CA PRO A 15 -23.34 0.48 -20.58
C PRO A 15 -23.18 -0.53 -19.45
N ASP A 16 -24.25 -0.89 -18.74
CA ASP A 16 -24.21 -1.85 -17.62
C ASP A 16 -23.98 -3.29 -18.11
N ARG A 17 -24.15 -3.54 -19.41
CA ARG A 17 -23.83 -4.82 -20.06
C ARG A 17 -22.37 -4.93 -20.47
N LEU A 18 -21.58 -3.87 -20.34
CA LEU A 18 -20.15 -3.89 -20.58
C LEU A 18 -19.42 -4.39 -19.33
N PRO A 19 -18.69 -5.52 -19.40
CA PRO A 19 -17.96 -6.05 -18.25
C PRO A 19 -16.66 -5.29 -17.92
N THR A 20 -16.39 -4.18 -18.60
CA THR A 20 -15.10 -3.45 -18.57
C THR A 20 -15.26 -2.05 -18.00
N ILE A 21 -14.20 -1.53 -17.37
CA ILE A 21 -14.10 -0.13 -16.93
C ILE A 21 -13.07 0.61 -17.77
N GLU A 22 -13.33 1.88 -18.07
CA GLU A 22 -12.42 2.75 -18.82
C GLU A 22 -11.37 3.37 -17.88
N TYR A 23 -10.31 2.62 -17.59
CA TYR A 23 -9.16 3.15 -16.87
C TYR A 23 -8.32 4.05 -17.80
N PRO A 24 -7.82 5.23 -17.37
CA PRO A 24 -7.79 5.76 -16.00
C PRO A 24 -8.98 6.65 -15.58
N GLU A 25 -9.89 7.00 -16.49
CA GLU A 25 -10.98 7.97 -16.28
C GLU A 25 -12.00 7.47 -15.25
N LYS A 26 -12.32 6.17 -15.30
CA LYS A 26 -13.17 5.46 -14.34
C LYS A 26 -12.33 4.44 -13.59
N ARG A 27 -12.20 4.63 -12.28
CA ARG A 27 -11.46 3.71 -11.40
C ARG A 27 -12.42 2.75 -10.70
N GLN A 28 -11.98 1.51 -10.55
CA GLN A 28 -12.69 0.56 -9.69
C GLN A 28 -12.69 1.05 -8.24
N LYS A 29 -13.81 0.83 -7.54
CA LYS A 29 -13.87 1.05 -6.09
C LYS A 29 -13.12 -0.09 -5.40
N LEU A 30 -11.95 0.20 -4.87
CA LEU A 30 -11.19 -0.76 -4.07
C LEU A 30 -11.90 -0.99 -2.72
N PRO A 31 -11.87 -2.22 -2.18
CA PRO A 31 -12.32 -2.44 -0.82
C PRO A 31 -11.38 -1.76 0.19
N GLU A 32 -11.89 -1.47 1.38
CA GLU A 32 -11.14 -0.76 2.43
C GLU A 32 -9.88 -1.53 2.86
N ASN A 33 -9.94 -2.86 2.89
CA ASN A 33 -8.82 -3.74 3.21
C ASN A 33 -7.94 -4.10 1.99
N SER A 34 -7.98 -3.30 0.93
CA SER A 34 -7.10 -3.52 -0.22
C SER A 34 -5.63 -3.42 0.17
N ARG A 35 -4.82 -4.35 -0.36
CA ARG A 35 -3.39 -4.42 -0.04
C ARG A 35 -2.59 -3.63 -1.07
N SER A 36 -2.03 -2.51 -0.66
CA SER A 36 -1.13 -1.67 -1.45
C SER A 36 0.28 -1.71 -0.86
N PHE A 37 1.21 -0.96 -1.46
CA PHE A 37 2.52 -0.74 -0.85
C PHE A 37 2.37 0.00 0.49
N PRO A 38 3.06 -0.47 1.55
CA PRO A 38 2.99 0.16 2.86
C PRO A 38 3.61 1.57 2.84
N MET A 39 3.02 2.45 3.63
CA MET A 39 3.48 3.83 3.85
C MET A 39 3.55 4.12 5.35
N LEU A 40 4.45 5.01 5.74
CA LEU A 40 4.51 5.46 7.13
C LEU A 40 3.39 6.47 7.41
N ILE A 41 2.65 6.21 8.48
CA ILE A 41 1.54 7.06 8.93
C ILE A 41 2.08 8.05 9.96
N PHE A 42 1.60 9.28 9.90
CA PHE A 42 1.89 10.34 10.86
C PHE A 42 0.59 11.00 11.34
N ASP A 43 0.63 11.58 12.54
CA ASP A 43 -0.46 12.34 13.15
C ASP A 43 -0.08 13.83 13.25
N GLY A 44 -1.02 14.74 13.00
CA GLY A 44 -0.79 16.19 13.10
C GLY A 44 -0.34 16.85 11.79
N GLU A 45 0.21 18.07 11.88
CA GLU A 45 0.58 18.89 10.71
C GLU A 45 2.00 18.61 10.20
N ASP A 46 2.92 18.24 11.09
CA ASP A 46 4.31 17.94 10.74
C ASP A 46 4.52 16.43 10.52
N PRO A 47 4.84 15.99 9.29
CA PRO A 47 5.04 14.57 8.97
C PRO A 47 6.15 13.90 9.79
N GLU A 48 7.20 14.62 10.16
CA GLU A 48 8.35 14.05 10.87
C GLU A 48 8.09 13.97 12.37
N ALA A 49 7.59 15.05 12.97
CA ALA A 49 7.24 15.05 14.40
C ALA A 49 6.03 14.15 14.71
N GLY A 50 5.12 14.00 13.75
CA GLY A 50 3.92 13.19 13.84
C GLY A 50 4.11 11.70 13.57
N LEU A 51 5.30 11.27 13.15
CA LEU A 51 5.54 9.93 12.64
C LEU A 51 5.24 8.85 13.70
N ARG A 52 4.41 7.86 13.35
CA ARG A 52 4.04 6.76 14.27
C ARG A 52 5.13 5.70 14.43
N CYS A 53 6.03 5.60 13.47
CA CYS A 53 7.11 4.61 13.49
C CYS A 53 8.08 4.89 14.64
N VAL A 54 8.31 3.88 15.49
CA VAL A 54 9.26 3.99 16.62
C VAL A 54 10.58 3.24 16.39
N ALA A 55 10.85 2.83 15.14
CA ALA A 55 12.02 2.05 14.74
C ALA A 55 12.25 0.76 15.56
N CYS A 56 11.17 0.04 15.90
CA CYS A 56 11.21 -1.22 16.66
C CYS A 56 11.80 -2.41 15.87
N LYS A 57 11.89 -2.31 14.53
CA LYS A 57 12.40 -3.33 13.60
C LYS A 57 11.58 -4.62 13.52
N ILE A 58 10.36 -4.67 14.08
CA ILE A 58 9.50 -5.87 13.98
C ILE A 58 9.08 -6.09 12.52
N CYS A 59 8.60 -5.06 11.83
CA CYS A 59 8.21 -5.15 10.42
C CYS A 59 9.37 -5.51 9.47
N GLU A 60 10.59 -5.06 9.76
CA GLU A 60 11.82 -5.45 9.03
C GLU A 60 12.09 -6.94 9.20
N LYS A 61 12.00 -7.45 10.43
CA LYS A 61 12.27 -8.85 10.75
C LYS A 61 11.23 -9.81 10.18
N GLU A 62 9.96 -9.45 10.26
CA GLU A 62 8.84 -10.30 9.84
C GLU A 62 8.54 -10.21 8.34
N CYS A 63 9.23 -9.31 7.61
CA CYS A 63 9.08 -9.18 6.16
C CYS A 63 9.58 -10.46 5.45
N PRO A 64 8.71 -11.27 4.79
CA PRO A 64 9.14 -12.52 4.18
C PRO A 64 10.22 -12.36 3.09
N PRO A 65 10.13 -11.37 2.17
CA PRO A 65 11.18 -11.16 1.18
C PRO A 65 12.30 -10.22 1.66
N GLN A 66 12.28 -9.79 2.94
CA GLN A 66 13.28 -8.88 3.55
C GLN A 66 13.52 -7.59 2.74
N CYS A 67 12.44 -6.93 2.30
CA CYS A 67 12.52 -5.71 1.48
C CYS A 67 12.46 -4.39 2.27
N ILE A 68 12.47 -4.45 3.61
CA ILE A 68 12.41 -3.27 4.50
C ILE A 68 13.76 -3.13 5.19
N TYR A 69 14.31 -1.92 5.23
CA TYR A 69 15.54 -1.61 5.96
C TYR A 69 15.32 -0.43 6.91
N ILE A 70 15.67 -0.61 8.19
CA ILE A 70 15.41 0.40 9.23
C ILE A 70 16.69 0.71 10.00
N VAL A 71 17.00 1.98 10.17
CA VAL A 71 18.04 2.45 11.10
C VAL A 71 17.38 3.31 12.17
N ALA A 72 17.48 2.89 13.44
CA ALA A 72 16.99 3.68 14.56
C ALA A 72 17.88 4.90 14.81
N GLU A 73 17.26 6.06 15.05
CA GLU A 73 17.99 7.22 15.54
C GLU A 73 18.48 6.99 16.97
N ARG A 74 19.62 7.59 17.32
CA ARG A 74 20.21 7.49 18.67
C ARG A 74 20.47 8.88 19.23
N ASP A 75 20.15 9.06 20.50
CA ASP A 75 20.45 10.30 21.22
C ASP A 75 21.97 10.43 21.52
N SER A 76 22.36 11.57 22.10
CA SER A 76 23.75 11.84 22.50
C SER A 76 24.30 10.85 23.56
N ARG A 77 23.42 10.09 24.22
CA ARG A 77 23.75 9.05 25.19
C ARG A 77 23.73 7.64 24.57
N GLY A 78 23.52 7.54 23.26
CA GLY A 78 23.48 6.29 22.50
C GLY A 78 22.18 5.49 22.63
N LYS A 79 21.16 6.00 23.31
CA LYS A 79 19.86 5.34 23.47
C LYS A 79 19.03 5.53 22.19
N ALA A 80 18.32 4.48 21.78
CA ALA A 80 17.39 4.57 20.65
C ALA A 80 16.27 5.58 20.94
N VAL A 81 16.09 6.52 20.02
CA VAL A 81 14.96 7.46 20.00
C VAL A 81 13.78 6.75 19.33
N ARG A 82 12.55 7.15 19.69
CA ARG A 82 11.32 6.63 19.09
C ARG A 82 11.07 7.25 17.70
N HIS A 83 12.07 7.17 16.85
CA HIS A 83 12.05 7.74 15.51
C HIS A 83 13.08 7.00 14.63
N PRO A 84 12.74 6.62 13.39
CA PRO A 84 13.69 6.04 12.45
C PRO A 84 14.57 7.15 11.86
N LYS A 85 15.88 6.94 11.85
CA LYS A 85 16.79 7.76 11.06
C LYS A 85 16.68 7.44 9.56
N ILE A 86 16.46 6.16 9.25
CA ILE A 86 16.28 5.66 7.87
C ILE A 86 15.16 4.63 7.90
N PHE A 87 14.26 4.73 6.93
CA PHE A 87 13.26 3.71 6.61
C PHE A 87 13.18 3.58 5.09
N ASP A 88 13.74 2.49 4.56
CA ASP A 88 13.72 2.21 3.13
C ASP A 88 12.86 0.97 2.87
N LEU A 89 12.05 1.05 1.81
CA LEU A 89 11.21 -0.04 1.32
C LEU A 89 11.48 -0.26 -0.16
N ASP A 90 11.99 -1.44 -0.51
CA ASP A 90 12.11 -1.85 -1.90
C ASP A 90 10.76 -2.37 -2.42
N ILE A 91 10.06 -1.52 -3.17
CA ILE A 91 8.78 -1.84 -3.79
C ILE A 91 8.91 -2.86 -4.93
N SER A 92 10.09 -3.06 -5.50
CA SER A 92 10.32 -4.03 -6.57
C SER A 92 10.41 -5.47 -6.05
N VAL A 93 10.82 -5.62 -4.78
CA VAL A 93 10.90 -6.91 -4.06
C VAL A 93 9.65 -7.16 -3.22
N CYS A 94 8.94 -6.11 -2.80
CA CYS A 94 7.73 -6.22 -1.99
C CYS A 94 6.63 -7.04 -2.68
N MET A 95 6.09 -8.04 -1.97
CA MET A 95 4.98 -8.88 -2.43
C MET A 95 3.60 -8.46 -1.88
N ALA A 96 3.47 -7.27 -1.30
CA ALA A 96 2.22 -6.71 -0.75
C ALA A 96 1.45 -7.66 0.21
N CYS A 97 2.16 -8.39 1.08
CA CYS A 97 1.55 -9.36 2.00
C CYS A 97 0.84 -8.76 3.22
N GLN A 98 1.14 -7.49 3.56
CA GLN A 98 0.64 -6.76 4.75
C GLN A 98 1.06 -7.27 6.14
N ILE A 99 1.95 -8.26 6.24
CA ILE A 99 2.46 -8.73 7.55
C ILE A 99 3.06 -7.56 8.35
N CYS A 100 3.78 -6.65 7.70
CA CYS A 100 4.35 -5.45 8.31
C CYS A 100 3.33 -4.47 8.94
N VAL A 101 2.03 -4.61 8.66
CA VAL A 101 0.94 -3.80 9.26
C VAL A 101 0.33 -4.50 10.48
N GLU A 102 0.45 -5.81 10.57
CA GLU A 102 -0.16 -6.63 11.62
C GLU A 102 0.76 -6.84 12.85
N VAL A 103 2.08 -6.66 12.68
CA VAL A 103 3.13 -6.96 13.67
C VAL A 103 3.62 -5.75 14.47
#